data_AF-A0A4Y7U3E9-F1
#
_entry.id   AF-A0A4Y7U3E9-F1
#
_cell.length_a   1.000
_cell.length_b   1.000
_cell.length_c   1.000
_cell.angle_alpha   90.00
_cell.angle_beta   90.00
_cell.angle_gamma   90.00
#
_symmetry.space_group_name_H-M   'P 1'
#
loop_
_entity.id
_entity.type
_entity.pdbx_description
1 polymer ?
#
loop_
_entity_poly.entity_id
_entity_poly.type
_entity_poly.pdbx_seq_one_letter_code
_entity_poly.pdbx_strand_id
1 'polypeptide(L)'
;LIILDEPTTHLDLLHKVSLFKLLKKLTQETQKCIVFSTHDIDLAIQLSDEMIIMTPDVIVQDEPCNLISNGSFATLFKDEHIVFDAEKGKFIIT
;
A
#
# COMPACT_ATOMS: atom_id res chain seq x y z
N LEU A 1 7.91 -8.77 15.24
CA LEU A 1 6.76 -8.66 14.33
C LEU A 1 5.67 -7.86 15.04
N ILE A 2 5.14 -6.83 14.38
CA ILE A 2 3.98 -6.06 14.80
C ILE A 2 2.97 -6.15 13.66
N ILE A 3 1.70 -6.39 13.97
CA ILE A 3 0.62 -6.48 12.99
C ILE A 3 -0.44 -5.46 13.37
N LEU A 4 -0.87 -4.66 12.40
CA LEU A 4 -1.83 -3.58 12.57
C LEU A 4 -2.98 -3.76 11.59
N ASP A 5 -4.21 -3.71 12.07
CA ASP A 5 -5.39 -3.75 11.21
C ASP A 5 -5.90 -2.33 10.99
N GLU A 6 -5.81 -1.86 9.75
CA GLU A 6 -6.19 -0.51 9.29
C GLU A 6 -5.83 0.64 10.27
N PRO A 7 -4.53 0.81 10.63
CA PRO A 7 -4.14 1.74 11.69
C PRO A 7 -4.36 3.22 11.35
N THR A 8 -4.69 3.51 10.10
CA THR A 8 -4.95 4.86 9.56
C THR A 8 -6.43 5.25 9.55
N THR A 9 -7.32 4.38 10.01
CA THR A 9 -8.77 4.64 9.96
C THR A 9 -9.13 5.85 10.80
N HIS A 10 -10.03 6.69 10.26
CA HIS A 10 -10.45 7.98 10.83
C HIS A 10 -9.36 9.07 10.93
N LEU A 11 -8.15 8.84 10.40
CA LEU A 11 -7.11 9.86 10.35
C LEU A 11 -7.20 10.68 9.06
N ASP A 12 -6.95 11.99 9.17
CA ASP A 12 -6.71 12.84 8.00
C ASP A 12 -5.35 12.54 7.36
N LEU A 13 -5.10 13.09 6.16
CA LEU A 13 -3.87 12.84 5.40
C LEU A 13 -2.60 13.20 6.19
N LEU A 14 -2.61 14.29 6.96
CA LEU A 14 -1.44 14.73 7.74
C LEU A 14 -1.10 13.73 8.84
N HIS A 15 -2.12 13.25 9.55
CA HIS A 15 -1.96 12.28 10.63
C HIS A 15 -1.59 10.90 10.09
N LYS A 16 -2.13 10.48 8.94
CA LYS A 16 -1.72 9.25 8.25
C LYS A 16 -0.22 9.25 7.94
N VAL A 17 0.28 10.32 7.31
CA VAL A 17 1.71 10.45 6.98
C VAL A 17 2.58 10.44 8.25
N SER A 18 2.11 11.11 9.31
CA SER A 18 2.82 11.16 10.59
C SER A 18 2.91 9.78 11.25
N LEU A 19 1.82 9.02 11.21
CA LEU A 19 1.77 7.64 11.68
C LEU A 19 2.75 6.75 10.91
N PHE A 20 2.75 6.80 9.59
CA PHE A 20 3.67 5.99 8.78
C PHE A 20 5.14 6.32 9.03
N LYS A 21 5.47 7.61 9.18
CA LYS A 21 6.83 8.03 9.57
C LYS A 21 7.22 7.46 10.94
N LEU A 22 6.29 7.43 11.88
CA LEU A 22 6.51 6.82 13.19
C LEU A 22 6.74 5.31 13.06
N LEU A 23 5.91 4.60 12.29
CA LEU A 23 6.07 3.16 12.05
C LEU A 23 7.43 2.86 11.41
N LYS A 24 7.83 3.63 10.39
CA LYS A 24 9.15 3.49 9.74
C LYS A 24 10.32 3.78 10.68
N LYS A 25 10.17 4.73 11.59
CA LYS A 25 11.17 4.97 12.64
C LYS A 25 11.24 3.79 13.61
N LEU A 26 10.09 3.23 14.00
CA LEU A 26 10.03 2.06 14.89
C LEU A 26 10.67 0.81 14.28
N THR A 27 10.50 0.56 12.97
CA THR A 27 11.16 -0.57 12.31
C THR A 27 12.68 -0.47 12.43
N GLN A 28 13.22 0.73 12.20
CA GLN A 28 14.66 1.02 12.27
C GLN A 28 15.22 0.92 13.69
N GLU A 29 14.54 1.51 14.68
CA GLU A 29 15.02 1.55 16.07
C GLU A 29 14.91 0.21 16.77
N THR A 30 13.87 -0.57 16.46
CA THR A 30 13.57 -1.82 17.17
C THR A 30 13.94 -3.08 16.39
N GLN A 31 14.40 -2.94 15.15
CA GLN A 31 14.65 -4.04 14.21
C GLN A 31 13.45 -5.00 14.08
N LYS A 32 12.24 -4.44 14.12
CA LYS A 32 10.99 -5.21 13.98
C LYS A 32 10.41 -5.00 12.59
N CYS A 33 9.92 -6.09 12.00
CA CYS A 33 8.99 -6.04 10.88
C CYS A 33 7.61 -5.57 11.36
N ILE A 34 7.01 -4.64 10.61
CA ILE A 34 5.64 -4.15 10.79
C ILE A 34 4.85 -4.54 9.54
N VAL A 35 3.71 -5.19 9.73
CA VAL A 35 2.75 -5.51 8.67
C VAL A 35 1.45 -4.79 9.00
N PHE A 36 0.84 -4.13 8.02
CA PHE A 36 -0.44 -3.46 8.21
C PHE A 36 -1.37 -3.67 7.00
N SER A 37 -2.67 -3.69 7.24
CA SER A 37 -3.71 -3.63 6.21
C SER A 37 -4.12 -2.16 5.96
N THR A 38 -4.48 -1.82 4.73
CA THR A 38 -5.03 -0.50 4.37
C THR A 38 -5.88 -0.59 3.11
N HIS A 39 -6.89 0.27 3.02
CA HIS A 39 -7.65 0.52 1.79
C HIS A 39 -7.07 1.70 0.97
N ASP A 40 -6.10 2.43 1.52
CA ASP A 40 -5.45 3.59 0.89
C ASP A 40 -4.21 3.15 0.09
N ILE A 41 -4.45 2.69 -1.14
CA ILE A 41 -3.41 2.06 -1.98
C ILE A 41 -2.36 3.07 -2.43
N ASP A 42 -2.77 4.28 -2.84
CA ASP A 42 -1.86 5.32 -3.31
C ASP A 42 -0.85 5.72 -2.23
N LEU A 43 -1.31 5.78 -0.97
CA LEU A 43 -0.45 6.07 0.17
C LEU A 43 0.46 4.87 0.51
N ALA A 44 -0.04 3.65 0.38
CA ALA A 44 0.74 2.43 0.61
C ALA A 44 1.89 2.31 -0.40
N ILE A 45 1.64 2.57 -1.70
CA ILE A 45 2.66 2.54 -2.75
C ILE A 45 3.81 3.49 -2.44
N GLN A 46 3.52 4.66 -1.85
CA GLN A 46 4.53 5.68 -1.56
C GLN A 46 5.36 5.41 -0.30
N LEU A 47 4.83 4.66 0.67
CA LEU A 47 5.39 4.60 2.02
C LEU A 47 5.87 3.20 2.43
N SER A 48 5.37 2.14 1.79
CA SER A 48 5.73 0.76 2.10
C SER A 48 7.00 0.33 1.39
N ASP A 49 7.84 -0.44 2.09
CA ASP A 49 9.04 -1.04 1.47
C ASP A 49 8.66 -2.25 0.59
N GLU A 50 7.67 -3.05 1.02
CA GLU A 50 7.06 -4.15 0.27
C GLU A 50 5.53 -4.13 0.40
N MET A 51 4.82 -4.76 -0.54
CA MET A 51 3.37 -4.88 -0.51
C MET A 51 2.93 -6.32 -0.82
N ILE A 52 1.81 -6.71 -0.21
CA ILE A 52 1.11 -7.97 -0.52
C ILE A 52 -0.22 -7.59 -1.17
N ILE A 53 -0.38 -7.96 -2.44
CA ILE A 53 -1.67 -7.86 -3.15
C ILE A 53 -2.35 -9.21 -3.03
N MET A 54 -3.57 -9.19 -2.50
CA MET A 54 -4.39 -10.39 -2.30
C MET A 54 -5.75 -10.20 -2.96
N THR A 55 -6.03 -11.04 -3.96
CA THR A 55 -7.33 -11.19 -4.62
C THR A 55 -7.80 -12.65 -4.45
N PRO A 56 -9.06 -12.98 -4.80
CA PRO A 56 -9.53 -14.37 -4.75
C PRO A 56 -8.67 -15.35 -5.58
N ASP A 57 -8.03 -14.85 -6.64
CA ASP A 57 -7.32 -15.66 -7.63
C ASP A 57 -5.78 -15.56 -7.51
N VAL A 58 -5.27 -14.48 -6.89
CA VAL A 58 -3.84 -14.15 -6.87
C VAL A 58 -3.40 -13.64 -5.51
N ILE A 59 -2.26 -14.16 -5.03
CA ILE A 59 -1.50 -13.59 -3.91
C ILE A 59 -0.08 -13.33 -4.41
N VAL A 60 0.34 -12.07 -4.40
CA VAL A 60 1.69 -11.67 -4.81
C VAL A 60 2.28 -10.73 -3.77
N GLN A 61 3.56 -10.94 -3.45
CA GLN A 61 4.36 -10.09 -2.58
C GLN A 61 5.55 -9.59 -3.40
N ASP A 62 5.76 -8.28 -3.43
CA ASP A 62 6.95 -7.67 -4.03
C ASP A 62 7.10 -6.20 -3.59
N GLU A 63 8.16 -5.55 -4.04
CA GLU A 63 8.33 -4.10 -3.96
C GLU A 63 7.27 -3.37 -4.81
N PRO A 64 6.79 -2.18 -4.40
CA PRO A 64 5.77 -1.44 -5.15
C PRO A 64 6.12 -1.21 -6.62
N CYS A 65 7.40 -0.92 -6.94
CA CYS A 65 7.87 -0.70 -8.31
C CYS A 65 7.73 -1.96 -9.20
N ASN A 66 7.98 -3.14 -8.64
CA ASN A 66 7.85 -4.41 -9.36
C ASN A 66 6.37 -4.75 -9.59
N LEU A 67 5.52 -4.51 -8.59
CA LEU A 67 4.06 -4.67 -8.68
C LEU A 67 3.41 -3.72 -9.70
N ILE A 68 3.97 -2.51 -9.88
CA ILE A 68 3.57 -1.59 -10.94
C ILE A 68 3.99 -2.17 -12.30
N SER A 69 5.25 -2.57 -12.43
CA SER A 69 5.83 -3.01 -13.69
C SER A 69 5.21 -4.30 -14.23
N ASN A 70 4.80 -5.21 -13.34
CA ASN A 70 4.15 -6.46 -13.71
C ASN A 70 2.61 -6.32 -13.87
N GLY A 71 2.05 -5.12 -13.69
CA GLY A 71 0.62 -4.85 -13.85
C GLY A 71 -0.29 -5.41 -12.76
N SER A 72 0.24 -5.80 -11.60
CA SER A 72 -0.56 -6.40 -10.51
C SER A 72 -1.69 -5.49 -10.03
N PHE A 73 -1.46 -4.17 -9.99
CA PHE A 73 -2.47 -3.19 -9.55
C PHE A 73 -3.68 -3.09 -10.50
N ALA A 74 -3.51 -3.42 -11.78
CA ALA A 74 -4.62 -3.41 -12.74
C ALA A 74 -5.67 -4.50 -12.45
N THR A 75 -5.32 -5.50 -11.64
CA THR A 75 -6.23 -6.61 -11.27
C THR A 75 -7.05 -6.34 -10.00
N LEU A 76 -6.75 -5.25 -9.27
CA LEU A 76 -7.37 -4.95 -7.97
C LEU A 76 -8.81 -4.46 -8.09
N PHE A 77 -9.10 -3.65 -9.11
CA PHE A 77 -10.43 -3.12 -9.37
C PHE A 77 -11.04 -3.77 -10.60
N LYS A 78 -12.27 -4.24 -10.48
CA LYS A 78 -13.07 -4.79 -11.60
C LYS A 78 -14.00 -3.74 -12.22
N ASP A 79 -13.78 -2.46 -11.90
CA ASP A 79 -14.58 -1.34 -12.35
C ASP A 79 -13.96 -0.72 -13.61
N GLU A 80 -14.75 -0.55 -14.67
CA GLU A 80 -14.28 0.01 -15.95
C GLU A 80 -13.87 1.49 -15.84
N HIS A 81 -14.30 2.19 -14.78
CA HIS A 81 -14.00 3.60 -14.55
C HIS A 81 -12.74 3.82 -13.70
N ILE A 82 -12.16 2.75 -13.12
CA ILE A 82 -10.99 2.85 -12.25
C ILE A 82 -9.81 2.17 -12.93
N VAL A 83 -8.86 2.97 -13.41
CA VAL A 83 -7.66 2.49 -14.10
C VAL A 83 -6.43 2.83 -13.28
N PHE A 84 -5.48 1.90 -13.23
CA PHE A 84 -4.17 2.17 -12.64
C PHE A 84 -3.25 2.86 -13.66
N ASP A 85 -2.82 4.09 -13.37
CA ASP A 85 -1.83 4.83 -14.16
C ASP A 85 -0.43 4.44 -13.68
N ALA A 86 0.24 3.56 -14.43
CA ALA A 86 1.57 3.07 -14.09
C ALA A 86 2.67 4.15 -14.17
N GLU A 87 2.49 5.21 -14.98
CA GLU A 87 3.44 6.32 -15.04
C GLU A 87 3.35 7.19 -13.79
N LYS A 88 2.12 7.37 -13.27
CA LYS A 88 1.87 8.17 -12.06
C LYS A 88 1.87 7.35 -10.77
N GLY A 89 1.88 6.02 -10.85
CA GLY A 89 1.83 5.12 -9.71
C GLY A 89 0.56 5.27 -8.85
N LYS A 90 -0.58 5.60 -9.48
CA LYS A 90 -1.84 5.87 -8.78
C LYS A 90 -3.06 5.45 -9.58
N PHE A 91 -4.18 5.28 -8.89
CA PHE A 91 -5.46 5.07 -9.58
C PHE A 91 -6.03 6.40 -10.11
N ILE A 92 -6.60 6.35 -11.31
CA ILE A 92 -7.30 7.46 -11.95
C ILE A 92 -8.73 7.05 -12.30
N ILE A 93 -9.64 8.01 -12.23
CA ILE A 93 -11.02 7.84 -12.67
C ILE A 93 -11.13 8.38 -14.09
N THR A 94 -11.65 7.56 -14.99
CA THR A 94 -11.90 7.89 -16.40
C THR A 94 -13.36 8.23 -16.67
#